data_AF-M1MMM0-F1
#
_entry.id   AF-M1MMM0-F1
#
_cell.length_a   1.000
_cell.length_b   1.000
_cell.length_c   1.000
_cell.angle_alpha   90.00
_cell.angle_beta   90.00
_cell.angle_gamma   90.00
#
_symmetry.space_group_name_H-M   'P 1'
#
loop_
_entity.id
_entity.type
_entity.pdbx_description
1 polymer ?
#
loop_
_entity_poly.entity_id
_entity_poly.type
_entity_poly.pdbx_seq_one_letter_code
_entity_poly.pdbx_strand_id
1 'polypeptide(L)'
;MELQFKVEVNAPKEAIWSYYSDPAKRYIWEEDLENLKFNGELKTGTTGTMKLKGMPEMTFTLTNIVPNASYWDKTEVPEMGNIHFGHDIFQEDGRNFIQHTVKLEKENPSEEDLNFLCGVFSDVPKSVMKIKKEVEI
;
A
#
# COMPACT_ATOMS: atom_id res chain seq x y z
N MET A 1 7.97 13.07 -4.92
CA MET A 1 8.98 11.99 -5.06
C MET A 1 8.34 10.65 -4.72
N GLU A 2 8.88 9.53 -5.20
CA GLU A 2 8.33 8.20 -4.91
C GLU A 2 9.40 7.13 -4.81
N LEU A 3 9.12 6.09 -4.02
CA LEU A 3 9.91 4.87 -3.87
C LEU A 3 9.03 3.68 -4.23
N GLN A 4 9.62 2.68 -4.89
CA GLN A 4 8.90 1.51 -5.40
C GLN A 4 9.68 0.23 -5.13
N PHE A 5 8.98 -0.81 -4.67
CA PHE A 5 9.52 -2.17 -4.57
C PHE A 5 8.66 -3.08 -5.42
N LYS A 6 9.29 -3.82 -6.33
CA LYS A 6 8.63 -4.71 -7.28
C LYS A 6 9.26 -6.09 -7.22
N VAL A 7 8.43 -7.13 -7.19
CA VAL A 7 8.87 -8.52 -7.22
C VAL A 7 8.01 -9.36 -8.15
N GLU A 8 8.62 -10.29 -8.87
CA GLU A 8 7.91 -11.31 -9.64
C GLU A 8 7.17 -12.25 -8.67
N VAL A 9 5.97 -12.68 -9.05
CA VAL A 9 5.15 -13.62 -8.27
C VAL A 9 4.53 -14.68 -9.18
N ASN A 10 4.67 -15.94 -8.78
CA ASN A 10 4.06 -17.09 -9.43
C ASN A 10 2.68 -17.40 -8.80
N ALA A 11 1.74 -16.48 -8.99
CA ALA A 11 0.36 -16.64 -8.53
C ALA A 11 -0.62 -15.90 -9.47
N PRO A 12 -1.88 -16.34 -9.56
CA PRO A 12 -2.92 -15.60 -10.27
C PRO A 12 -3.19 -14.23 -9.62
N LYS A 13 -3.60 -13.25 -10.43
CA LYS A 13 -3.85 -11.87 -9.97
C LYS A 13 -4.95 -11.82 -8.91
N GLU A 14 -5.93 -12.71 -9.01
CA GLU A 14 -7.06 -12.85 -8.08
C GLU A 14 -6.60 -13.29 -6.69
N ALA A 15 -5.59 -14.17 -6.62
CA ALA A 15 -5.01 -14.60 -5.36
C ALA A 15 -4.32 -13.42 -4.66
N ILE A 16 -3.52 -12.65 -5.40
CA ILE A 16 -2.85 -11.44 -4.92
C ILE A 16 -3.88 -10.38 -4.49
N TRP A 17 -4.88 -10.11 -5.32
CA TRP A 17 -5.92 -9.12 -5.06
C TRP A 17 -6.69 -9.38 -3.78
N SER A 18 -6.86 -10.65 -3.40
CA SER A 18 -7.50 -10.99 -2.13
C SER A 18 -6.77 -10.40 -0.92
N TYR A 19 -5.44 -10.20 -0.98
CA TYR A 19 -4.66 -9.57 0.10
C TYR A 19 -4.81 -8.05 0.16
N TYR A 20 -5.40 -7.43 -0.87
CA TYR A 20 -5.70 -6.00 -0.91
C TYR A 20 -7.17 -5.72 -0.60
N SER A 21 -8.07 -6.55 -1.14
CA SER A 21 -9.51 -6.35 -1.03
C SER A 21 -10.14 -6.91 0.24
N ASP A 22 -9.47 -7.85 0.93
CA ASP A 22 -9.91 -8.38 2.22
C ASP A 22 -9.20 -7.65 3.37
N PRO A 23 -9.91 -6.82 4.16
CA PRO A 23 -9.32 -6.12 5.30
C PRO A 23 -8.65 -7.04 6.32
N ALA A 24 -9.16 -8.27 6.49
CA ALA A 24 -8.59 -9.24 7.43
C ALA A 24 -7.21 -9.73 6.98
N LYS A 25 -6.96 -9.78 5.67
CA LYS A 25 -5.65 -10.18 5.13
C LYS A 25 -4.61 -9.08 5.19
N ARG A 26 -5.00 -7.82 5.41
CA ARG A 26 -4.03 -6.72 5.58
C ARG A 26 -3.07 -7.00 6.74
N TYR A 27 -3.58 -7.54 7.85
CA TYR A 27 -2.79 -7.90 9.05
C TYR A 27 -1.71 -8.98 8.79
N ILE A 28 -1.78 -9.70 7.66
CA ILE A 28 -0.76 -10.70 7.31
C ILE A 28 0.54 -10.01 6.90
N TRP A 29 0.43 -8.92 6.15
CA TRP A 29 1.56 -8.25 5.50
C TRP A 29 1.90 -6.87 6.07
N GLU A 30 0.95 -6.21 6.72
CA GLU A 30 1.14 -4.98 7.49
C GLU A 30 1.31 -5.34 8.99
N GLU A 31 2.54 -5.58 9.44
CA GLU A 31 2.81 -6.09 10.80
C GLU A 31 2.44 -5.10 11.90
N ASP A 32 2.62 -3.82 11.63
CA ASP A 32 2.36 -2.76 12.60
C ASP A 32 0.88 -2.35 12.62
N LEU A 33 0.01 -2.99 11.82
CA LEU A 33 -1.41 -2.68 11.79
C LEU A 33 -2.12 -3.10 13.09
N GLU A 34 -2.63 -2.12 13.84
CA GLU A 34 -3.47 -2.36 15.01
C GLU A 34 -4.96 -2.36 14.66
N ASN A 35 -5.38 -1.48 13.75
CA ASN A 35 -6.78 -1.34 13.35
C ASN A 35 -6.89 -0.85 11.91
N LEU A 36 -7.87 -1.38 11.17
CA LEU A 36 -8.24 -0.94 9.83
C LEU A 36 -9.75 -0.97 9.68
N LYS A 37 -10.34 0.16 9.31
CA LYS A 37 -11.78 0.28 9.07
C LYS A 37 -12.06 1.09 7.81
N PHE A 38 -12.96 0.56 6.98
CA PHE A 38 -13.49 1.26 5.81
C PHE A 38 -14.87 1.83 6.12
N ASN A 39 -15.13 3.05 5.65
CA ASN A 39 -16.42 3.72 5.76
C ASN A 39 -17.30 3.40 4.54
N GLY A 40 -17.48 2.11 4.25
CA GLY A 40 -18.28 1.63 3.13
C GLY A 40 -17.61 0.51 2.35
N GLU A 41 -18.06 0.33 1.12
CA GLU A 41 -17.52 -0.66 0.17
C GLU A 41 -16.12 -0.27 -0.30
N LEU A 42 -15.28 -1.24 -0.63
CA LEU A 42 -13.94 -1.00 -1.16
C LEU A 42 -14.03 -0.51 -2.63
N LYS A 43 -14.13 0.82 -2.81
CA LYS A 43 -14.15 1.50 -4.11
C LYS A 43 -13.53 2.89 -4.03
N THR A 44 -13.10 3.43 -5.17
CA THR A 44 -12.57 4.79 -5.28
C THR A 44 -13.51 5.82 -4.64
N GLY A 45 -12.94 6.72 -3.84
CA GLY A 45 -13.64 7.73 -3.06
C GLY A 45 -14.04 7.30 -1.65
N THR A 46 -13.90 6.01 -1.32
CA THR A 46 -14.21 5.52 0.04
C THR A 46 -13.15 5.98 1.02
N THR A 47 -13.59 6.43 2.19
CA THR A 47 -12.68 6.81 3.29
C THR A 47 -12.55 5.69 4.30
N GLY A 48 -11.53 5.76 5.14
CA GLY A 48 -11.35 4.84 6.24
C GLY A 48 -10.43 5.40 7.31
N THR A 49 -10.25 4.60 8.36
CA THR A 49 -9.31 4.89 9.44
C THR A 49 -8.35 3.72 9.59
N MET A 50 -7.08 4.05 9.81
CA MET A 50 -6.00 3.10 10.06
C MET A 50 -5.24 3.51 11.31
N LYS A 51 -4.86 2.54 12.13
CA LYS A 51 -3.98 2.75 13.28
C LYS A 51 -2.81 1.79 13.18
N LEU A 52 -1.62 2.35 13.20
CA LEU A 52 -0.37 1.59 13.29
C LEU A 52 0.18 1.64 14.72
N LYS A 53 1.00 0.66 15.06
CA LYS A 53 1.60 0.53 16.39
C LYS A 53 2.43 1.75 16.74
N GLY A 54 2.09 2.38 17.86
CA GLY A 54 2.79 3.58 18.34
C GLY A 54 2.49 4.86 17.55
N MET A 55 1.57 4.84 16.58
CA MET A 55 1.13 6.00 15.82
C MET A 55 -0.28 6.44 16.20
N PRO A 56 -0.64 7.73 16.01
CA PRO A 56 -2.03 8.17 16.10
C PRO A 56 -2.89 7.48 15.02
N GLU A 57 -4.19 7.44 15.25
CA GLU A 57 -5.13 7.00 14.21
C GLU A 57 -5.13 8.01 13.06
N MET A 58 -5.09 7.50 11.83
CA MET A 58 -5.00 8.27 10.60
C MET A 58 -6.22 8.00 9.72
N THR A 59 -6.72 9.04 9.07
CA THR A 59 -7.75 8.89 8.04
C THR A 59 -7.11 8.74 6.67
N PHE A 60 -7.63 7.82 5.87
CA PHE A 60 -7.20 7.66 4.48
C PHE A 60 -8.40 7.73 3.53
N THR A 61 -8.11 7.98 2.24
CA THR A 61 -9.09 7.91 1.14
C THR A 61 -8.56 6.99 0.05
N LEU A 62 -9.40 6.07 -0.43
CA LEU A 62 -9.09 5.24 -1.59
C LEU A 62 -9.15 6.10 -2.86
N THR A 63 -8.01 6.31 -3.51
CA THR A 63 -7.89 7.19 -4.67
C THR A 63 -8.01 6.45 -6.00
N ASN A 64 -7.68 5.15 -6.04
CA ASN A 64 -7.86 4.30 -7.21
C ASN A 64 -8.05 2.84 -6.83
N ILE A 65 -9.23 2.27 -7.08
CA ILE A 65 -9.50 0.84 -6.89
C ILE A 65 -9.89 0.24 -8.25
N VAL A 66 -9.04 -0.66 -8.74
CA VAL A 66 -9.28 -1.47 -9.94
C VAL A 66 -9.07 -2.94 -9.57
N PRO A 67 -10.15 -3.75 -9.50
CA PRO A 67 -10.04 -5.15 -9.13
C PRO A 67 -8.97 -5.91 -9.92
N ASN A 68 -8.17 -6.72 -9.21
CA ASN A 68 -7.07 -7.52 -9.76
C ASN A 68 -5.94 -6.72 -10.44
N ALA A 69 -5.87 -5.41 -10.24
CA ALA A 69 -4.89 -4.56 -10.90
C ALA A 69 -4.27 -3.49 -9.99
N SER A 70 -5.08 -2.74 -9.24
CA SER A 70 -4.59 -1.54 -8.57
C SER A 70 -5.41 -1.19 -7.33
N TYR A 71 -4.73 -0.92 -6.24
CA TYR A 71 -5.29 -0.34 -5.04
C TYR A 71 -4.41 0.85 -4.66
N TRP A 72 -4.98 2.04 -4.57
CA TRP A 72 -4.30 3.23 -4.08
C TRP A 72 -5.11 3.88 -2.97
N ASP A 73 -4.41 4.28 -1.93
CA ASP A 73 -4.94 5.15 -0.90
C ASP A 73 -4.04 6.36 -0.66
N LYS A 74 -4.61 7.37 -0.03
CA LYS A 74 -3.93 8.61 0.31
C LYS A 74 -4.22 8.96 1.77
N THR A 75 -3.16 9.29 2.49
CA THR A 75 -3.20 9.82 3.85
C THR A 75 -2.58 11.22 3.86
N GLU A 76 -3.25 12.16 4.52
CA GLU A 76 -2.69 13.49 4.77
C GLU A 76 -1.88 13.46 6.05
N VAL A 77 -0.60 13.81 5.96
CA VAL A 77 0.29 13.92 7.12
C VAL A 77 0.52 15.40 7.41
N PRO A 78 0.17 15.88 8.63
CA PRO A 78 0.38 17.27 9.01
C PRO A 78 1.82 17.72 8.73
N GLU A 79 1.97 18.92 8.17
CA GLU A 79 3.26 19.56 7.82
C GLU A 79 4.07 18.87 6.70
N MET A 80 3.77 17.62 6.35
CA MET A 80 4.45 16.84 5.32
C MET A 80 3.72 16.87 3.97
N GLY A 81 2.38 16.88 3.99
CA GLY A 81 1.53 16.86 2.81
C GLY A 81 0.86 15.50 2.57
N ASN A 82 0.46 15.24 1.32
CA ASN A 82 -0.21 13.99 0.97
C ASN A 82 0.80 12.88 0.68
N ILE A 83 0.63 11.75 1.36
CA ILE A 83 1.32 10.51 1.05
C ILE A 83 0.34 9.58 0.34
N HIS A 84 0.75 9.05 -0.80
CA HIS A 84 -0.01 8.07 -1.56
C HIS A 84 0.68 6.71 -1.47
N PHE A 85 -0.11 5.68 -1.18
CA PHE A 85 0.31 4.29 -1.12
C PHE A 85 -0.33 3.55 -2.29
N GLY A 86 0.50 3.01 -3.17
CA GLY A 86 0.08 2.24 -4.33
C GLY A 86 0.40 0.77 -4.15
N HIS A 87 -0.56 -0.10 -4.45
CA HIS A 87 -0.44 -1.54 -4.40
C HIS A 87 -0.95 -2.11 -5.73
N ASP A 88 -0.04 -2.29 -6.66
CA ASP A 88 -0.35 -2.64 -8.04
C ASP A 88 0.05 -4.08 -8.36
N ILE A 89 -0.72 -4.69 -9.26
CA ILE A 89 -0.51 -6.01 -9.81
C ILE A 89 -0.31 -5.85 -11.32
N PHE A 90 0.92 -6.04 -11.77
CA PHE A 90 1.28 -5.90 -13.17
C PHE A 90 1.51 -7.26 -13.81
N GLN A 91 1.46 -7.29 -15.14
CA GLN A 91 1.90 -8.43 -15.93
C GLN A 91 2.90 -7.97 -16.98
N GLU A 92 4.06 -8.61 -17.00
CA GLU A 92 5.14 -8.35 -17.96
C GLU A 92 5.66 -9.68 -18.45
N ASP A 93 5.79 -9.84 -19.77
CA ASP A 93 6.27 -11.08 -20.41
C ASP A 93 5.56 -12.36 -19.92
N GLY A 94 4.25 -12.25 -19.67
CA GLY A 94 3.41 -13.35 -19.18
C GLY A 94 3.52 -13.63 -17.69
N ARG A 95 4.38 -12.93 -16.95
CA ARG A 95 4.62 -13.10 -15.51
C ARG A 95 3.91 -12.01 -14.71
N ASN A 96 3.41 -12.36 -13.53
CA ASN A 96 2.77 -11.39 -12.64
C ASN A 96 3.80 -10.77 -11.70
N PHE A 97 3.58 -9.51 -11.35
CA PHE A 97 4.42 -8.75 -10.42
C PHE A 97 3.56 -8.06 -9.38
N ILE A 98 4.06 -8.03 -8.15
CA ILE A 98 3.55 -7.17 -7.09
C ILE A 98 4.45 -5.95 -7.04
N GLN A 99 3.87 -4.75 -7.06
CA GLN A 99 4.60 -3.51 -6.83
C GLN A 99 3.90 -2.69 -5.75
N HIS A 100 4.65 -2.33 -4.72
CA HIS A 100 4.20 -1.33 -3.75
C HIS A 100 4.98 -0.04 -3.95
N THR A 101 4.25 1.07 -3.94
CA THR A 101 4.75 2.42 -4.18
C THR A 101 4.39 3.30 -2.98
N VAL A 102 5.34 4.09 -2.49
CA VAL A 102 5.08 5.17 -1.54
C VAL A 102 5.49 6.47 -2.20
N LYS A 103 4.54 7.41 -2.32
CA LYS A 103 4.75 8.68 -3.01
C LYS A 103 4.40 9.84 -2.09
N LEU A 104 5.35 10.76 -1.95
CA LEU A 104 5.11 12.07 -1.34
C LEU A 104 4.76 13.10 -2.42
N GLU A 105 3.58 13.68 -2.32
CA GLU A 105 3.10 14.77 -3.17
C GLU A 105 3.52 16.11 -2.56
N LYS A 106 4.63 16.66 -3.08
CA LYS A 106 5.21 17.94 -2.65
C LYS A 106 5.96 18.56 -3.82
N GLU A 107 5.77 19.86 -4.04
CA GLU A 107 6.32 20.59 -5.19
C GLU A 107 7.86 20.66 -5.14
N ASN A 108 8.42 21.01 -3.99
CA ASN A 108 9.85 21.16 -3.77
C ASN A 108 10.28 20.32 -2.56
N PRO A 109 10.50 19.01 -2.73
CA PRO A 109 10.85 18.14 -1.62
C PRO A 109 12.32 18.32 -1.21
N SER A 110 12.56 18.31 0.10
CA SER A 110 13.86 18.44 0.76
C SER A 110 14.52 17.08 1.04
N GLU A 111 15.75 17.10 1.57
CA GLU A 111 16.42 15.89 2.06
C GLU A 111 15.71 15.28 3.28
N GLU A 112 15.11 16.11 4.15
CA GLU A 112 14.30 15.65 5.27
C GLU A 112 13.04 14.90 4.79
N ASP A 113 12.41 15.40 3.72
CA ASP A 113 11.27 14.74 3.08
C ASP A 113 11.66 13.38 2.49
N LEU A 114 12.87 13.27 1.90
CA LEU A 114 13.41 12.01 1.42
C LEU A 114 13.67 11.02 2.56
N ASN A 115 14.30 11.48 3.65
CA ASN A 115 14.59 10.64 4.81
C ASN A 115 13.29 10.12 5.45
N PHE A 116 12.28 10.98 5.54
CA PHE A 116 10.94 10.59 5.97
C PHE A 116 10.34 9.52 5.05
N LEU A 117 10.36 9.73 3.73
CA LEU A 117 9.82 8.77 2.77
C LEU A 117 10.56 7.43 2.81
N CYS A 118 11.88 7.44 2.98
CA CYS A 118 12.71 6.25 3.19
C CYS A 118 12.31 5.49 4.47
N GLY A 119 11.99 6.21 5.55
CA GLY A 119 11.47 5.62 6.78
C GLY A 119 10.14 4.90 6.56
N VAL A 120 9.18 5.57 5.91
CA VAL A 120 7.87 5.00 5.56
C VAL A 120 8.01 3.80 4.61
N PHE A 121 9.01 3.79 3.74
CA PHE A 121 9.22 2.71 2.77
C PHE A 121 10.04 1.53 3.32
N SER A 122 10.62 1.65 4.53
CA SER A 122 11.66 0.74 5.02
C SER A 122 11.21 -0.72 5.22
N ASP A 123 9.92 -0.93 5.46
CA ASP A 123 9.28 -2.23 5.69
C ASP A 123 8.52 -2.76 4.46
N VAL A 124 8.24 -1.90 3.47
CA VAL A 124 7.53 -2.24 2.22
C VAL A 124 8.10 -3.49 1.54
N PRO A 125 9.43 -3.67 1.36
CA PRO A 125 9.97 -4.90 0.79
C PRO A 125 9.58 -6.17 1.58
N LYS A 126 9.59 -6.13 2.91
CA LYS A 126 9.22 -7.28 3.74
C LYS A 126 7.72 -7.58 3.62
N SER A 127 6.89 -6.55 3.64
CA SER A 127 5.45 -6.63 3.43
C SER A 127 5.11 -7.32 2.11
N VAL A 128 5.70 -6.86 1.00
CA VAL A 128 5.50 -7.46 -0.33
C VAL A 128 5.97 -8.93 -0.37
N MET A 129 7.11 -9.23 0.24
CA MET A 129 7.64 -10.60 0.30
C MET A 129 6.73 -11.55 1.10
N LYS A 130 6.01 -11.06 2.11
CA LYS A 130 5.00 -11.86 2.81
C LYS A 130 3.82 -12.18 1.91
N ILE A 131 3.28 -11.19 1.20
CA ILE A 131 2.19 -11.45 0.24
C ILE A 131 2.63 -12.50 -0.77
N LYS A 132 3.82 -12.32 -1.37
CA LYS A 132 4.41 -13.30 -2.31
C LYS A 132 4.44 -14.71 -1.70
N LYS A 133 4.98 -14.86 -0.49
CA LYS A 133 5.06 -16.16 0.19
C LYS A 133 3.68 -16.81 0.40
N GLU A 134 2.65 -16.01 0.70
CA GLU A 134 1.32 -16.53 1.00
C GLU A 134 0.49 -16.86 -0.25
N VAL A 135 0.84 -16.29 -1.42
CA VAL A 135 0.13 -16.56 -2.68
C VAL A 135 0.82 -17.58 -3.56
N GLU A 136 2.12 -17.79 -3.38
CA GLU A 136 2.87 -18.81 -4.08
C GLU A 136 2.67 -20.18 -3.43
N ILE A 137 2.24 -21.15 -4.23
CA ILE A 137 2.02 -22.56 -3.86
C ILE A 137 3.00 -23.41 -4.65
#